data_AF-A0ABC9YGN8-F1
#
_entry.id   AF-A0ABC9YGN8-F1
#
_cell.length_a   1.000
_cell.length_b   1.000
_cell.length_c   1.000
_cell.angle_alpha   90.00
_cell.angle_beta   90.00
_cell.angle_gamma   90.00
#
_symmetry.space_group_name_H-M   'P 1'
#
loop_
_entity.id
_entity.type
_entity.pdbx_description
1 polymer ?
#
loop_
_entity_poly.entity_id
_entity_poly.type
_entity_poly.pdbx_seq_one_letter_code
_entity_poly.pdbx_strand_id
1 'polypeptide(L)'
;MVSDLLHHLDTHKSMGPDGIHPRVLRELVEVLIKPLSIIYQQSRLTGEVPVDWRLANVTPIHKKGQKEDPGNYRPVSLTSVLGKVMEQIILSAITRHVQDNKAIRPS
;
A
#
# COMPACT_ATOMS: atom_id res chain seq x y z
N MET A 1 1.36 3.49 15.26
CA MET A 1 1.54 2.70 14.03
C MET A 1 0.62 3.17 12.90
N VAL A 2 -0.71 2.96 12.96
CA VAL A 2 -1.62 3.41 11.89
C VAL A 2 -1.61 4.94 11.74
N SER A 3 -1.77 5.67 12.83
CA SER A 3 -1.66 7.15 12.85
C SER A 3 -0.34 7.63 12.23
N ASP A 4 0.80 7.11 12.70
CA ASP A 4 2.12 7.47 12.18
C ASP A 4 2.22 7.23 10.67
N LEU A 5 1.77 6.08 10.17
CA LEU A 5 1.80 5.77 8.74
C LEU A 5 0.94 6.74 7.92
N LEU A 6 -0.22 7.17 8.44
CA LEU A 6 -1.09 8.12 7.76
C LEU A 6 -0.52 9.55 7.77
N HIS A 7 0.09 10.00 8.88
CA HIS A 7 0.72 11.31 8.95
C HIS A 7 1.93 11.45 8.00
N HIS A 8 2.63 10.35 7.73
CA HIS A 8 3.81 10.33 6.86
C HIS A 8 3.49 9.95 5.40
N LEU A 9 2.22 9.91 5.01
CA LEU A 9 1.85 9.71 3.61
C LEU A 9 2.41 10.83 2.72
N ASP A 10 3.01 10.44 1.60
CA ASP A 10 3.40 11.36 0.53
C ASP A 10 2.14 11.82 -0.22
N THR A 11 1.78 13.09 -0.02
CA THR A 11 0.60 13.71 -0.62
C THR A 11 0.73 14.05 -2.09
N HIS A 12 1.89 13.78 -2.70
CA HIS A 12 2.09 13.93 -4.14
C HIS A 12 1.91 12.62 -4.91
N LYS A 13 1.60 11.51 -4.21
CA LYS A 13 1.27 10.23 -4.85
C LYS A 13 -0.15 10.22 -5.39
N SER A 14 -0.34 9.46 -6.45
CA SER A 14 -1.65 9.23 -7.07
C SER A 14 -2.58 8.40 -6.17
N MET A 15 -3.89 8.64 -6.30
CA MET A 15 -4.94 7.82 -5.69
C MET A 15 -5.04 6.44 -6.35
N GLY A 16 -5.53 5.45 -5.60
CA GLY A 16 -5.84 4.12 -6.14
C GLY A 16 -7.17 4.08 -6.90
N PRO A 17 -7.66 2.88 -7.24
CA PRO A 17 -8.98 2.68 -7.85
C PRO A 17 -10.14 3.12 -6.95
N ASP A 18 -9.90 3.24 -5.63
CA ASP A 18 -10.84 3.74 -4.63
C ASP A 18 -11.11 5.24 -4.71
N GLY A 19 -10.34 5.99 -5.50
CA GLY A 19 -10.50 7.43 -5.67
C GLY A 19 -10.05 8.26 -4.45
N ILE A 20 -9.45 7.63 -3.44
CA ILE A 20 -9.07 8.32 -2.19
C ILE A 20 -7.64 8.85 -2.32
N HIS A 21 -7.52 10.17 -2.40
CA HIS A 21 -6.22 10.82 -2.51
C HIS A 21 -5.45 10.78 -1.17
N PRO A 22 -4.12 10.54 -1.15
CA PRO A 22 -3.34 10.49 0.09
C PRO A 22 -3.44 11.77 0.94
N ARG A 23 -3.63 12.93 0.30
CA ARG A 23 -3.87 14.20 0.99
C ARG A 23 -5.09 14.17 1.92
N VAL A 24 -6.20 13.60 1.45
CA VAL A 24 -7.43 13.47 2.25
C VAL A 24 -7.16 12.61 3.48
N LEU A 25 -6.43 11.50 3.30
CA LEU A 25 -6.08 10.61 4.40
C LEU A 25 -5.19 11.29 5.44
N ARG A 26 -4.22 12.11 5.00
CA ARG A 26 -3.30 12.83 5.89
C ARG A 26 -3.96 14.00 6.63
N GLU A 27 -4.91 14.68 6.00
CA GLU A 27 -5.63 15.80 6.63
C GLU A 27 -6.73 15.33 7.58
N LEU A 28 -7.32 14.15 7.35
CA LEU A 28 -8.41 13.60 8.15
C LEU A 28 -7.97 12.48 9.11
N VAL A 29 -6.68 12.42 9.46
CA VAL A 29 -6.10 11.35 10.28
C VAL A 29 -6.89 11.14 11.58
N GLU A 30 -7.15 12.19 12.34
CA GLU A 30 -7.85 12.11 13.63
C GLU A 30 -9.22 11.43 13.55
N VAL A 31 -9.93 11.62 12.44
CA VAL A 31 -11.24 11.01 12.21
C VAL A 31 -11.12 9.58 11.67
N LEU A 32 -10.09 9.32 10.85
CA LEU A 32 -9.92 8.05 10.14
C LEU A 32 -9.17 6.98 10.94
N ILE A 33 -8.34 7.34 11.93
CA ILE A 33 -7.53 6.38 12.69
C ILE A 33 -8.39 5.27 13.28
N LYS A 34 -9.48 5.61 13.96
CA LYS A 34 -10.33 4.64 14.65
C LYS A 34 -11.00 3.65 13.67
N PRO A 35 -11.74 4.08 12.64
CA PRO A 35 -12.35 3.13 11.70
C PRO A 35 -11.31 2.31 10.94
N LEU A 36 -10.19 2.90 10.50
CA LEU A 36 -9.14 2.16 9.80
C LEU A 36 -8.47 1.11 10.69
N SER A 37 -8.25 1.42 11.97
CA SER A 37 -7.69 0.45 12.92
C SER A 37 -8.61 -0.76 13.11
N ILE A 38 -9.93 -0.55 13.15
CA ILE A 38 -10.92 -1.64 13.22
C ILE A 38 -10.83 -2.50 11.96
N ILE A 39 -10.81 -1.89 10.77
CA ILE A 39 -10.73 -2.60 9.49
C ILE A 39 -9.43 -3.41 9.42
N TYR A 40 -8.26 -2.81 9.69
CA TYR A 40 -6.98 -3.53 9.65
C TYR A 40 -6.92 -4.69 10.64
N GLN A 41 -7.48 -4.52 11.84
CA GLN A 41 -7.54 -5.59 12.82
C GLN A 41 -8.43 -6.74 12.34
N GLN A 42 -9.62 -6.44 11.80
CA GLN A 42 -10.51 -7.46 11.23
C GLN A 42 -9.86 -8.17 10.05
N SER A 43 -9.22 -7.42 9.15
CA SER A 43 -8.52 -8.00 8.01
C SER A 43 -7.37 -8.91 8.41
N ARG A 44 -6.65 -8.58 9.48
CA ARG A 44 -5.61 -9.46 10.05
C ARG A 44 -6.20 -10.74 10.66
N LEU A 45 -7.35 -10.65 11.33
CA LEU A 45 -7.98 -11.80 11.99
C LEU A 45 -8.64 -12.77 11.00
N THR A 46 -9.27 -12.22 9.95
CA THR A 46 -10.04 -12.99 8.97
C THR A 46 -9.21 -13.43 7.77
N GLY A 47 -8.11 -12.72 7.48
CA GLY A 47 -7.37 -12.88 6.23
C GLY A 47 -8.05 -12.22 5.02
N GLU A 48 -9.14 -11.48 5.24
CA GLU A 48 -9.89 -10.81 4.17
C GLU A 48 -9.64 -9.29 4.18
N VAL A 49 -9.59 -8.68 2.99
CA VAL A 49 -9.44 -7.22 2.84
C VAL A 49 -10.59 -6.68 1.98
N PRO A 50 -10.93 -5.39 2.11
CA PRO A 50 -11.84 -4.72 1.20
C PRO A 50 -11.50 -5.01 -0.26
N VAL A 51 -12.53 -5.20 -1.10
CA VAL A 51 -12.34 -5.52 -2.51
C VAL A 51 -11.48 -4.48 -3.23
N ASP A 52 -11.69 -3.20 -2.93
CA ASP A 52 -10.95 -2.08 -3.51
C ASP A 52 -9.45 -2.13 -3.23
N TRP A 53 -9.03 -2.77 -2.13
CA TRP A 53 -7.61 -2.93 -1.79
C TRP A 53 -6.94 -4.04 -2.60
N ARG A 54 -7.73 -4.93 -3.23
CA ARG A 54 -7.24 -5.99 -4.14
C ARG A 54 -7.24 -5.57 -5.61
N LEU A 55 -7.87 -4.44 -5.92
CA LEU A 55 -7.93 -3.89 -7.27
C LEU A 55 -6.72 -2.97 -7.54
N ALA A 56 -6.35 -2.88 -8.82
CA ALA A 56 -5.28 -2.00 -9.27
C ALA A 56 -5.60 -1.40 -10.64
N ASN A 57 -5.25 -0.13 -10.82
CA ASN A 57 -5.17 0.49 -12.13
C ASN A 57 -3.79 0.17 -12.71
N VAL A 58 -3.73 -0.65 -13.77
CA VAL A 58 -2.48 -1.05 -14.41
C VAL A 58 -2.15 -0.08 -15.55
N THR A 59 -1.06 0.68 -15.39
CA THR A 59 -0.59 1.62 -16.41
C THR A 59 0.73 1.14 -17.01
N PRO A 60 0.85 1.00 -18.34
CA PRO A 60 2.12 0.68 -18.98
C PRO A 60 3.05 1.91 -18.94
N ILE A 61 4.26 1.75 -18.39
CA ILE A 61 5.31 2.76 -18.39
C ILE A 61 6.39 2.35 -19.39
N HIS A 62 6.64 3.20 -20.39
CA HIS A 62 7.71 2.98 -21.36
C HIS A 62 9.06 2.90 -20.65
N LYS A 63 9.86 1.88 -20.98
CA LYS A 63 11.19 1.66 -20.38
C LYS A 63 12.29 2.18 -21.31
N LYS A 64 12.39 1.62 -22.52
CA LYS A 64 13.40 1.95 -23.55
C LYS A 64 13.02 1.30 -24.88
N GLY A 65 13.65 1.67 -25.99
CA GLY A 65 13.40 1.07 -27.31
C GLY A 65 12.21 1.69 -28.05
N GLN A 66 11.71 1.00 -29.07
CA GLN A 66 10.59 1.45 -29.91
C GLN A 66 9.29 1.52 -29.09
N LYS A 67 8.48 2.56 -29.30
CA LYS A 67 7.23 2.78 -28.55
C LYS A 67 6.07 1.93 -29.06
N GLU A 68 6.22 1.40 -30.26
CA GLU A 68 5.24 0.57 -30.94
C GLU A 68 5.31 -0.89 -30.48
N ASP A 69 6.44 -1.30 -29.89
CA ASP A 69 6.66 -2.62 -29.34
C ASP A 69 6.16 -2.69 -27.88
N PRO A 70 5.09 -3.46 -27.59
CA PRO A 70 4.56 -3.61 -26.23
C PRO A 70 5.57 -4.18 -25.22
N GLY A 71 6.55 -4.96 -25.67
CA GLY A 71 7.60 -5.54 -24.82
C GLY A 71 8.52 -4.49 -24.18
N ASN A 72 8.51 -3.27 -24.71
CA ASN A 72 9.30 -2.14 -24.21
C ASN A 72 8.64 -1.37 -23.06
N TYR A 73 7.50 -1.84 -22.57
CA TYR A 73 6.77 -1.25 -21.44
C TYR A 73 6.82 -2.17 -20.23
N ARG A 74 6.86 -1.58 -19.04
CA ARG A 74 6.61 -2.30 -17.79
C ARG A 74 5.22 -1.96 -17.26
N PRO A 75 4.40 -2.93 -16.85
CA PRO A 75 3.16 -2.62 -16.16
C PRO A 75 3.47 -2.09 -14.76
N VAL A 76 2.78 -1.04 -14.35
CA VAL A 76 2.79 -0.54 -12.97
C VAL A 76 1.38 -0.56 -12.42
N SER A 77 1.21 -1.23 -11.29
CA SER A 77 -0.06 -1.35 -10.58
C SER A 77 -0.21 -0.22 -9.57
N LEU A 78 -1.21 0.63 -9.78
CA LEU A 78 -1.63 1.64 -8.82
C LEU A 78 -2.76 1.08 -7.97
N THR A 79 -2.43 0.65 -6.75
CA THR A 79 -3.35 0.09 -5.74
C THR A 79 -3.80 1.14 -4.71
N SER A 80 -4.82 0.81 -3.92
CA SER A 80 -5.34 1.64 -2.81
C SER A 80 -4.22 2.10 -1.86
N VAL A 81 -4.28 3.36 -1.46
CA VAL A 81 -3.33 3.93 -0.46
C VAL A 81 -3.53 3.27 0.89
N LEU A 82 -4.78 3.00 1.29
CA LEU A 82 -5.11 2.31 2.54
C LEU A 82 -4.67 0.84 2.49
N GLY A 83 -4.84 0.17 1.35
CA GLY A 83 -4.29 -1.17 1.11
C GLY A 83 -2.77 -1.20 1.34
N LYS A 84 -2.03 -0.25 0.77
CA LYS A 84 -0.58 -0.12 0.98
C LYS A 84 -0.20 0.13 2.44
N VAL A 85 -1.00 0.89 3.18
CA VAL A 85 -0.76 1.08 4.63
C VAL A 85 -0.89 -0.25 5.36
N MET A 86 -1.87 -1.10 5.02
CA MET A 86 -1.98 -2.44 5.59
C MET A 86 -0.79 -3.33 5.21
N GLU A 87 -0.35 -3.30 3.96
CA GLU A 87 0.84 -4.03 3.50
C GLU A 87 2.08 -3.64 4.32
N GLN A 88 2.27 -2.35 4.60
CA GLN A 88 3.38 -1.87 5.44
C GLN A 88 3.30 -2.38 6.89
N ILE A 89 2.11 -2.48 7.46
CA ILE A 89 1.90 -3.05 8.80
C ILE A 89 2.31 -4.54 8.82
N ILE A 90 1.88 -5.30 7.81
CA ILE A 90 2.23 -6.72 7.66
C ILE A 90 3.73 -6.88 7.44
N LEU A 91 4.31 -6.11 6.51
CA LEU A 91 5.74 -6.11 6.21
C LEU A 91 6.56 -5.85 7.47
N SER A 92 6.21 -4.83 8.25
CA SER A 92 6.90 -4.50 9.51
C SER A 92 6.89 -5.66 10.49
N ALA A 93 5.75 -6.36 10.62
CA ALA A 93 5.63 -7.53 11.48
C ALA A 93 6.49 -8.72 11.00
N ILE A 94 6.48 -9.00 9.69
CA ILE A 94 7.28 -10.07 9.09
C ILE A 94 8.77 -9.75 9.21
N THR A 95 9.18 -8.54 8.86
CA THR A 95 10.58 -8.09 8.95
C THR A 95 11.11 -8.22 10.36
N ARG A 96 10.34 -7.76 11.36
CA ARG A 96 10.72 -7.91 12.77
C ARG A 96 10.87 -9.39 13.15
N HIS A 97 9.91 -10.24 12.79
CA HIS A 97 9.99 -11.67 13.07
C HIS A 97 11.25 -12.31 12.45
N VAL A 98 11.55 -12.00 11.19
CA VAL A 98 12.72 -12.51 10.48
C VAL A 98 14.02 -12.07 11.16
N GLN A 99 14.11 -10.82 11.58
CA GLN A 99 15.28 -10.25 12.27
C GLN A 99 15.49 -10.89 13.65
N ASP A 100 14.43 -10.96 14.46
CA ASP A 100 14.46 -11.53 15.81
C ASP A 100 14.91 -13.00 15.79
N ASN A 101 14.54 -13.76 14.74
CA ASN A 101 14.87 -15.16 14.58
C ASN A 101 16.16 -15.43 13.79
N LYS A 102 16.88 -14.38 13.35
CA LYS A 102 18.05 -14.50 12.45
C LYS A 102 17.78 -15.39 11.23
N ALA A 103 16.52 -15.41 10.76
CA ALA A 103 16.07 -16.36 9.74
C ALA A 103 16.66 -16.06 8.35
N ILE A 104 17.21 -14.85 8.16
CA ILE A 104 17.95 -14.44 6.97
C ILE A 104 19.32 -13.93 7.41
N ARG A 105 20.39 -14.46 6.81
CA ARG A 105 21.74 -13.94 7.01
C ARG A 105 21.84 -12.54 6.37
N PRO A 106 22.43 -11.55 7.05
CA PRO A 106 22.74 -10.29 6.38
C PRO A 106 23.66 -10.57 5.19
N SER A 107 23.32 -9.99 4.04
CA SER A 107 24.14 -9.97 2.82
C SER A 107 25.34 -9.06 2.98
#